data_AF-A0A1B9RWK0-F1
#
_entry.id   AF-A0A1B9RWK0-F1
#
_cell.length_a   1.000
_cell.length_b   1.000
_cell.length_c   1.000
_cell.angle_alpha   90.00
_cell.angle_beta   90.00
_cell.angle_gamma   90.00
#
_symmetry.space_group_name_H-M   'P 1'
#
loop_
_entity.id
_entity.type
_entity.pdbx_description
1 polymer ?
#
loop_
_entity_poly.entity_id
_entity_poly.type
_entity_poly.pdbx_seq_one_letter_code
_entity_poly.pdbx_strand_id
1 'polypeptide(L)'
;MLSNLIASLFATFALAPLQAEIERYATAAGQPVEIVRQSQACLTTEGPLLVKRASEDMVWTISTVIGVATGWSDPVDLLNKNNPDCAAVIGLLKTKGADEA
;
A
#
# COMPACT_ATOMS: atom_id res chain seq x y z
N MET A 1 15.33 -18.42 -26.40
CA MET A 1 16.51 -18.63 -25.53
C MET A 1 16.66 -17.52 -24.49
N LEU A 2 16.76 -16.24 -24.89
CA LEU A 2 16.91 -15.10 -23.96
C LEU A 2 15.73 -14.95 -22.97
N SER A 3 14.50 -15.30 -23.38
CA SER A 3 13.32 -15.27 -22.52
C SER A 3 13.45 -16.20 -21.28
N ASN A 4 14.07 -17.38 -21.45
CA ASN A 4 14.27 -18.32 -20.32
C ASN A 4 15.36 -17.83 -19.36
N LEU A 5 16.35 -17.08 -19.86
CA LEU A 5 17.39 -16.47 -19.04
C LEU A 5 16.82 -15.32 -18.19
N ILE A 6 15.96 -14.49 -18.79
CA ILE A 6 15.30 -13.40 -18.07
C ILE A 6 14.34 -13.96 -17.02
N ALA A 7 13.58 -15.02 -17.36
CA ALA A 7 12.70 -15.70 -16.41
C ALA A 7 13.47 -16.35 -15.25
N SER A 8 14.63 -16.97 -15.51
CA SER A 8 15.44 -17.57 -14.44
C SER A 8 16.10 -16.53 -13.55
N LEU A 9 16.55 -15.40 -14.12
CA LEU A 9 17.05 -14.26 -13.34
C LEU A 9 15.95 -13.68 -12.46
N PHE A 10 14.74 -13.49 -13.00
CA PHE A 10 13.62 -12.96 -12.24
C PHE A 10 13.19 -13.92 -11.12
N ALA A 11 13.12 -15.22 -11.39
CA ALA A 11 12.83 -16.22 -10.37
C ALA A 11 13.87 -16.19 -9.22
N THR A 12 15.15 -16.04 -9.57
CA THR A 12 16.25 -16.12 -8.60
C THR A 12 16.46 -14.80 -7.84
N PHE A 13 16.31 -13.65 -8.50
CA PHE A 13 16.64 -12.34 -7.93
C PHE A 13 15.43 -11.51 -7.53
N ALA A 14 14.22 -11.83 -8.01
CA ALA A 14 13.00 -11.17 -7.58
C ALA A 14 12.13 -12.11 -6.73
N LEU A 15 11.89 -13.34 -7.20
CA LEU A 15 10.94 -14.24 -6.55
C LEU A 15 11.49 -14.95 -5.31
N ALA A 16 12.75 -15.39 -5.33
CA ALA A 16 13.39 -16.01 -4.16
C ALA A 16 13.60 -15.03 -2.98
N PRO A 17 14.11 -13.80 -3.18
CA PRO A 17 14.20 -12.85 -2.07
C PRO A 17 12.82 -12.38 -1.60
N LEU A 18 11.84 -12.23 -2.50
CA LEU A 18 10.47 -11.89 -2.10
C LEU A 18 9.84 -12.97 -1.21
N GLN A 19 10.05 -14.25 -1.52
CA GLN A 19 9.55 -15.37 -0.71
C GLN A 19 10.24 -15.44 0.66
N ALA A 20 11.56 -15.25 0.70
CA ALA A 20 12.30 -15.20 1.96
C ALA A 20 11.85 -14.02 2.83
N GLU A 21 11.52 -12.90 2.22
CA GLU A 21 11.01 -11.71 2.91
C GLU A 21 9.59 -11.96 3.46
N ILE A 22 8.70 -12.60 2.70
CA ILE A 22 7.37 -13.01 3.15
C ILE A 22 7.44 -13.98 4.34
N GLU A 23 8.31 -14.99 4.27
CA GLU A 23 8.51 -15.93 5.39
C GLU A 23 9.10 -15.22 6.61
N ARG A 24 10.04 -14.30 6.41
CA ARG A 24 10.60 -13.51 7.51
C ARG A 24 9.56 -12.58 8.13
N TYR A 25 8.72 -11.90 7.35
CA TYR A 25 7.63 -11.07 7.90
C TYR A 25 6.55 -11.92 8.58
N ALA A 26 6.20 -13.08 8.01
CA ALA A 26 5.25 -14.01 8.61
C ALA A 26 5.75 -14.56 9.96
N THR A 27 7.06 -14.78 10.10
CA THR A 27 7.66 -15.33 11.33
C THR A 27 8.05 -14.24 12.33
N ALA A 28 8.51 -13.07 11.86
CA ALA A 28 9.05 -11.99 12.70
C ALA A 28 7.98 -11.07 13.28
N ALA A 29 6.84 -10.91 12.60
CA ALA A 29 5.85 -9.94 13.05
C ALA A 29 4.79 -10.52 13.98
N GLY A 30 4.42 -11.81 13.87
CA GLY A 30 3.23 -12.33 14.55
C GLY A 30 1.98 -11.45 14.30
N GLN A 31 1.99 -10.68 13.22
CA GLN A 31 0.99 -9.68 12.87
C GLN A 31 0.07 -10.27 11.81
N PRO A 32 -1.24 -9.97 11.86
CA PRO A 32 -2.23 -10.75 11.15
C PRO A 32 -2.11 -10.52 9.65
N VAL A 33 -1.92 -11.59 8.89
CA VAL A 33 -2.16 -11.64 7.43
C VAL A 33 -3.50 -11.00 7.07
N GLU A 34 -4.48 -11.11 7.97
CA GLU A 34 -5.78 -10.45 7.91
C GLU A 34 -5.71 -8.94 7.70
N ILE A 35 -4.74 -8.23 8.31
CA ILE A 35 -4.61 -6.79 8.13
C ILE A 35 -4.13 -6.46 6.72
N VAL A 36 -3.17 -7.22 6.18
CA VAL A 36 -2.69 -7.05 4.79
C VAL A 36 -3.80 -7.40 3.80
N ARG A 37 -4.59 -8.44 4.09
CA ARG A 37 -5.70 -8.89 3.25
C ARG A 37 -6.87 -7.90 3.26
N GLN A 38 -7.22 -7.33 4.42
CA GLN A 38 -8.19 -6.24 4.52
C GLN A 38 -7.69 -4.97 3.82
N SER A 39 -6.38 -4.71 3.90
CA SER A 39 -5.76 -3.61 3.17
C SER A 39 -5.88 -3.77 1.67
N GLN A 40 -5.64 -4.97 1.16
CA GLN A 40 -5.87 -5.29 -0.25
C GLN A 40 -7.34 -5.13 -0.64
N ALA A 41 -8.30 -5.52 0.21
CA ALA A 41 -9.73 -5.34 -0.08
C ALA A 41 -10.12 -3.86 -0.21
N CYS A 42 -9.69 -3.01 0.74
CA CYS A 42 -9.89 -1.56 0.65
C CYS A 42 -9.24 -0.96 -0.61
N LEU A 43 -7.96 -1.29 -0.88
CA LEU A 43 -7.23 -0.76 -2.03
C LEU A 43 -7.78 -1.27 -3.36
N THR A 44 -8.36 -2.47 -3.43
CA THR A 44 -8.99 -2.99 -4.65
C THR A 44 -10.27 -2.21 -4.98
N THR A 45 -10.97 -1.70 -3.97
CA THR A 45 -12.21 -0.94 -4.14
C THR A 45 -11.97 0.56 -4.32
N GLU A 46 -11.15 1.17 -3.46
CA GLU A 46 -10.88 2.61 -3.45
C GLU A 46 -9.74 3.00 -4.40
N GLY A 47 -8.77 2.11 -4.63
CA GLY A 47 -7.59 2.39 -5.45
C GLY A 47 -7.94 2.82 -6.89
N PRO A 48 -8.81 2.09 -7.62
CA PRO A 48 -9.24 2.51 -8.95
C PRO A 48 -9.97 3.86 -8.96
N LEU A 49 -10.75 4.18 -7.91
CA LEU A 49 -11.46 5.45 -7.78
C LEU A 49 -10.50 6.61 -7.54
N LEU A 50 -9.47 6.41 -6.70
CA LEU A 50 -8.41 7.38 -6.47
C LEU A 50 -7.57 7.61 -7.73
N VAL A 51 -7.23 6.55 -8.47
CA VAL A 51 -6.53 6.67 -9.76
C VAL A 51 -7.37 7.44 -10.78
N LYS A 52 -8.68 7.17 -10.85
CA LYS A 52 -9.59 7.91 -11.72
C LYS A 52 -9.65 9.39 -11.34
N ARG A 53 -9.85 9.70 -10.06
CA ARG A 53 -9.84 11.09 -9.58
C ARG A 53 -8.52 11.79 -9.85
N ALA A 54 -7.40 11.07 -9.66
CA ALA A 54 -6.08 11.62 -9.94
C ALA A 54 -5.90 12.00 -11.43
N SER A 55 -6.54 11.25 -12.33
CA SER A 55 -6.54 11.56 -13.76
C SER A 55 -7.50 12.69 -14.16
N GLU A 56 -8.58 12.90 -13.39
CA GLU A 56 -9.64 13.87 -13.70
C GLU A 56 -9.43 15.23 -13.02
N ASP A 57 -8.72 15.28 -11.89
CA ASP A 57 -8.51 16.49 -11.08
C ASP A 57 -7.02 16.71 -10.77
N MET A 58 -6.33 17.43 -11.66
CA MET A 58 -4.91 17.78 -11.48
C MET A 58 -4.68 18.67 -10.25
N VAL A 59 -5.62 19.56 -9.90
CA VAL A 59 -5.45 20.50 -8.78
C VAL A 59 -5.53 19.74 -7.45
N TRP A 60 -6.52 18.87 -7.30
CA TRP A 60 -6.61 17.96 -6.17
C TRP A 60 -5.37 17.07 -6.10
N THR A 61 -4.93 16.49 -7.22
CA THR A 61 -3.77 15.59 -7.23
C THR A 61 -2.49 16.27 -6.75
N ILE A 62 -2.17 17.44 -7.30
CA ILE A 62 -0.96 18.17 -6.93
C ILE A 62 -1.01 18.60 -5.46
N SER A 63 -2.15 19.15 -5.00
CA SER A 63 -2.30 19.56 -3.61
C SER A 63 -2.24 18.39 -2.63
N THR A 64 -2.83 17.24 -2.98
CA THR A 64 -2.75 16.00 -2.20
C THR A 64 -1.32 15.47 -2.12
N VAL A 65 -0.60 15.38 -3.24
CA VAL A 65 0.79 14.90 -3.25
C VAL A 65 1.69 15.78 -2.40
N ILE A 66 1.58 17.10 -2.53
CA ILE A 66 2.35 18.05 -1.73
C ILE A 66 1.96 17.96 -0.26
N GLY A 67 0.65 17.91 0.05
CA GLY A 67 0.16 17.82 1.42
C GLY A 67 0.66 16.56 2.14
N VAL A 68 0.60 15.41 1.46
CA VAL A 68 1.12 14.15 2.02
C VAL A 68 2.65 14.17 2.14
N ALA A 69 3.37 14.68 1.14
CA ALA A 69 4.83 14.73 1.16
C ALA A 69 5.40 15.69 2.22
N THR A 70 4.65 16.74 2.57
CA THR A 70 5.03 17.74 3.59
C THR A 70 4.46 17.42 4.97
N GLY A 71 3.64 16.38 5.11
CA GLY A 71 2.95 16.02 6.35
C GLY A 71 1.77 16.94 6.72
N TRP A 72 1.36 17.86 5.84
CA TRP A 72 0.17 18.70 6.03
C TRP A 72 -1.15 17.95 5.83
N SER A 73 -1.13 16.88 5.05
CA SER A 73 -2.31 16.03 4.82
C SER A 73 -1.98 14.60 5.19
N ASP A 74 -2.88 13.99 5.96
CA ASP A 74 -2.74 12.61 6.40
C ASP A 74 -3.11 11.66 5.24
N PRO A 75 -2.29 10.65 4.89
CA PRO A 75 -2.62 9.71 3.81
C PRO A 75 -3.91 8.93 4.08
N VAL A 76 -4.36 8.84 5.34
CA VAL A 76 -5.66 8.26 5.71
C VAL A 76 -6.86 9.08 5.24
N ASP A 77 -6.68 10.37 4.95
CA ASP A 77 -7.76 11.23 4.45
C ASP A 77 -8.11 10.94 2.98
N LEU A 78 -7.26 10.20 2.27
CA LEU A 78 -7.54 9.70 0.93
C LEU A 78 -8.49 8.51 0.92
N LEU A 79 -8.60 7.82 2.05
CA LEU A 79 -9.44 6.63 2.18
C LEU A 79 -10.84 7.03 2.64
N ASN A 80 -11.84 6.33 2.11
CA ASN A 80 -13.20 6.53 2.54
C ASN A 80 -13.40 6.00 3.97
N LYS A 81 -13.55 6.91 4.92
CA LYS A 81 -13.78 6.60 6.35
C LYS A 81 -15.10 5.86 6.60
N ASN A 82 -16.03 5.90 5.65
CA ASN A 82 -17.31 5.19 5.74
C ASN A 82 -17.23 3.76 5.18
N ASN A 83 -16.09 3.35 4.59
CA ASN A 83 -15.91 2.01 4.07
C ASN A 83 -15.33 1.09 5.16
N PRO A 84 -16.06 0.05 5.62
CA PRO A 84 -15.59 -0.84 6.68
C PRO A 84 -14.33 -1.61 6.29
N ASP A 85 -14.12 -1.86 5.00
CA ASP A 85 -12.91 -2.53 4.50
C ASP A 85 -11.66 -1.66 4.69
N CYS A 86 -11.83 -0.33 4.72
CA CYS A 86 -10.76 0.64 4.89
C CYS A 86 -10.46 0.98 6.36
N ALA A 87 -11.33 0.61 7.31
CA ALA A 87 -11.15 0.91 8.72
C ALA A 87 -9.84 0.30 9.29
N ALA A 88 -9.48 -0.90 8.85
CA ALA A 88 -8.24 -1.57 9.25
C ALA A 88 -6.98 -0.84 8.73
N VAL A 89 -7.00 -0.40 7.46
CA VAL A 89 -5.91 0.37 6.84
C VAL A 89 -5.75 1.74 7.51
N ILE A 90 -6.86 2.42 7.75
CA ILE A 90 -6.88 3.72 8.41
C ILE A 90 -6.29 3.61 9.82
N GLY A 91 -6.64 2.55 10.55
CA GLY A 91 -6.07 2.25 11.87
C GLY A 91 -4.55 2.06 11.83
N LEU A 92 -4.04 1.25 10.89
CA LEU A 92 -2.60 1.04 10.71
C LEU A 92 -1.84 2.31 10.35
N LEU A 93 -2.33 3.06 9.37
CA LEU A 93 -1.65 4.25 8.86
C LEU A 93 -1.60 5.36 9.91
N LYS A 94 -2.64 5.47 10.76
CA LYS A 94 -2.63 6.35 11.94
C LYS A 94 -1.54 5.98 12.95
N THR A 95 -1.25 4.70 13.15
CA THR A 95 -0.22 4.25 14.09
C THR A 95 1.19 4.52 13.56
N LYS A 96 1.39 4.39 12.24
CA LYS A 96 2.68 4.71 11.60
C LYS A 96 3.03 6.20 11.70
N GLY A 97 2.07 7.10 11.51
CA GLY A 97 2.28 8.54 11.66
C GLY A 97 2.62 8.98 13.10
N ALA A 98 2.34 8.13 14.11
CA ALA A 98 2.69 8.40 15.51
C ALA A 98 4.10 7.93 15.90
N ASP A 99 4.71 7.03 15.13
CA ASP A 99 6.06 6.48 15.37
C ASP A 99 7.17 7.31 14.67
N GLU A 100 6.77 8.24 13.79
CA GLU A 100 7.64 9.17 13.08
C GLU A 100 7.65 10.60 13.70
N ALA A 101 7.09 10.77 14.91
CA ALA A 101 6.97 12.04 15.65
C ALA A 101 8.05 12.25 16.73
#